data_AF-A0A838KM20-F1
#
_entry.id   AF-A0A838KM20-F1
#
_cell.length_a   1.000
_cell.length_b   1.000
_cell.length_c   1.000
_cell.angle_alpha   90.00
_cell.angle_beta   90.00
_cell.angle_gamma   90.00
#
_symmetry.space_group_name_H-M   'P 1'
#
loop_
_entity.id
_entity.type
_entity.pdbx_description
1 polymer ?
#
loop_
_entity_poly.entity_id
_entity_poly.type
_entity_poly.pdbx_seq_one_letter_code
_entity_poly.pdbx_strand_id
1 'polypeptide(L)'
;MGGPATQHHAAVAALLASYRSLAPGDPVRLAKPTSNLFRPRTSTVAPGLDVSGLDGVLDIDVAARTADVQGMCTYEHLVQATLAHDLMPLVVPQLRTITLGGAVTGLGIESTSFRHGLPHESVVEMDVLTGDGEIVTASPTNEHADLFFAFPNSYGSLGYAVRLRIELQPVGRYVALRHVRFDDLDDLAAAVEVISTGHEWAAEPVEFLDGVMFEPGEAYLTLGRFVDDISESGLLSVSDYTGQRIYYRSIRERRRDVLTVHDYLWRWDTDWFWCSQAFGAQHPLARRLWPARYRRSDVYHRIV
;
A
#
# COMPACT_ATOMS: atom_id res chain seq x y z
N MET A 1 31.59 1.84 -4.04
CA MET A 1 30.22 2.39 -3.97
C MET A 1 29.84 2.44 -2.50
N GLY A 2 29.37 3.59 -1.99
CA GLY A 2 28.98 3.71 -0.57
C GLY A 2 27.75 2.86 -0.25
N GLY A 3 27.66 2.35 0.98
CA GLY A 3 26.52 1.53 1.43
C GLY A 3 25.21 2.32 1.53
N PRO A 4 24.08 1.66 1.82
CA PRO A 4 22.74 2.27 1.88
C PRO A 4 22.67 3.54 2.75
N ALA A 5 23.29 3.52 3.94
CA ALA A 5 23.34 4.68 4.82
C ALA A 5 24.05 5.90 4.20
N THR A 6 25.15 5.69 3.47
CA THR A 6 25.86 6.77 2.78
C THR A 6 25.01 7.36 1.65
N GLN A 7 24.29 6.52 0.92
CA GLN A 7 23.39 6.96 -0.16
C GLN A 7 22.21 7.75 0.42
N HIS A 8 21.66 7.31 1.55
CA HIS A 8 20.61 8.04 2.25
C HIS A 8 21.08 9.43 2.71
N HIS A 9 22.24 9.54 3.35
CA HIS A 9 22.78 10.86 3.75
C HIS A 9 23.01 11.79 2.56
N ALA A 10 23.48 11.27 1.42
CA ALA A 10 23.64 12.06 0.21
C ALA A 10 22.29 12.55 -0.34
N ALA A 11 21.27 11.69 -0.35
CA ALA A 11 19.92 12.05 -0.77
C ALA A 11 19.27 13.08 0.16
N VAL A 12 19.45 12.94 1.47
CA VAL A 12 19.03 13.93 2.47
C VAL A 12 19.73 15.28 2.25
N ALA A 13 21.02 15.27 1.96
CA ALA A 13 21.75 16.50 1.66
C ALA A 13 21.22 17.20 0.38
N ALA A 14 20.86 16.43 -0.66
CA ALA A 14 20.24 16.96 -1.87
C ALA A 14 18.86 17.57 -1.59
N LEU A 15 18.03 16.88 -0.79
CA LEU A 15 16.74 17.38 -0.31
C LEU A 15 16.90 18.74 0.41
N LEU A 16 17.80 18.82 1.40
CA LEU A 16 18.03 20.05 2.15
C LEU A 16 18.64 21.17 1.27
N ALA A 17 19.52 20.83 0.33
CA ALA A 17 20.05 21.80 -0.63
C ALA A 17 18.94 22.38 -1.52
N SER A 18 18.02 21.54 -1.99
CA SER A 18 16.87 21.98 -2.78
C SER A 18 15.90 22.85 -1.95
N TYR A 19 15.68 22.52 -0.68
CA TYR A 19 14.88 23.34 0.24
C TYR A 19 15.47 24.74 0.41
N ARG A 20 16.78 24.83 0.66
CA ARG A 20 17.50 26.10 0.83
C ARG A 20 17.55 26.96 -0.44
N SER A 21 17.29 26.36 -1.61
CA SER A 21 17.24 27.08 -2.88
C SER A 21 15.90 27.76 -3.16
N LEU A 22 14.86 27.48 -2.36
CA LEU A 22 13.54 28.11 -2.49
C LEU A 22 13.61 29.59 -2.10
N ALA A 23 12.93 30.45 -2.86
CA ALA A 23 12.79 31.85 -2.50
C ALA A 23 11.71 32.04 -1.41
N PRO A 24 11.78 33.11 -0.60
CA PRO A 24 10.71 33.44 0.32
C PRO A 24 9.35 33.55 -0.40
N GLY A 25 8.36 32.79 0.06
CA GLY A 25 7.03 32.72 -0.54
C GLY A 25 6.84 31.61 -1.58
N ASP A 26 7.90 30.90 -1.97
CA ASP A 26 7.78 29.71 -2.81
C ASP A 26 7.08 28.58 -2.03
N PRO A 27 6.17 27.83 -2.67
CA PRO A 27 5.52 26.71 -2.01
C PRO A 27 6.50 25.53 -1.85
N VAL A 28 6.65 25.03 -0.62
CA VAL A 28 7.44 23.84 -0.32
C VAL A 28 6.69 22.58 -0.80
N ARG A 29 7.17 21.95 -1.87
CA ARG A 29 6.51 20.79 -2.50
C ARG A 29 7.53 19.75 -2.96
N LEU A 30 7.23 18.46 -2.80
CA LEU A 30 8.08 17.40 -3.34
C LEU A 30 8.06 17.37 -4.87
N ALA A 31 9.23 17.35 -5.50
CA ALA A 31 9.39 17.01 -6.91
C ALA A 31 9.35 15.49 -7.08
N LYS A 32 8.14 14.92 -7.12
CA LYS A 32 7.95 13.47 -7.26
C LYS A 32 7.28 13.08 -8.58
N PRO A 33 7.67 11.94 -9.19
CA PRO A 33 7.10 11.46 -10.44
C PRO A 33 5.73 10.78 -10.27
N THR A 34 5.38 10.38 -9.03
CA THR A 34 4.16 9.62 -8.73
C THR A 34 3.16 10.43 -7.91
N SER A 35 1.88 10.24 -8.20
CA SER A 35 0.76 10.81 -7.44
C SER A 35 -0.44 9.89 -7.57
N ASN A 36 -1.04 9.52 -6.44
CA ASN A 36 -2.31 8.81 -6.38
C ASN A 36 -3.46 9.75 -5.95
N LEU A 37 -3.24 11.07 -6.03
CA LEU A 37 -4.27 12.06 -5.81
C LEU A 37 -5.06 12.28 -7.10
N PHE A 38 -6.38 12.17 -7.00
CA PHE A 38 -7.34 12.46 -8.07
C PHE A 38 -7.61 13.96 -8.26
N ARG A 39 -6.82 14.84 -7.65
CA ARG A 39 -6.93 16.29 -7.77
C ARG A 39 -5.94 16.80 -8.82
N PRO A 40 -6.37 17.63 -9.79
CA PRO A 40 -5.46 18.33 -10.69
C PRO A 40 -4.45 19.16 -9.90
N ARG A 41 -3.15 18.99 -10.21
CA ARG A 41 -2.10 19.79 -9.58
C ARG A 41 -2.13 21.19 -10.18
N THR A 42 -2.22 22.22 -9.35
CA THR A 42 -1.96 23.60 -9.80
C THR A 42 -0.53 23.67 -10.31
N SER A 43 -0.34 24.16 -11.55
CA SER A 43 0.98 24.39 -12.11
C SER A 43 1.72 25.43 -11.28
N THR A 44 3.00 25.18 -11.01
CA THR A 44 3.88 26.11 -10.29
C THR A 44 5.19 26.24 -11.06
N VAL A 45 5.76 27.44 -11.08
CA VAL A 45 7.08 27.70 -11.66
C VAL A 45 8.19 27.44 -10.64
N ALA A 46 7.86 27.46 -9.34
CA ALA A 46 8.78 27.14 -8.26
C ALA A 46 9.30 25.70 -8.37
N PRO A 47 10.63 25.47 -8.21
CA PRO A 47 11.21 24.14 -8.21
C PRO A 47 10.70 23.34 -7.00
N GLY A 48 10.49 22.03 -7.19
CA GLY A 48 10.16 21.13 -6.08
C GLY A 48 11.40 20.60 -5.37
N LEU A 49 11.21 20.08 -4.17
CA LEU A 49 12.24 19.44 -3.36
C LEU A 49 12.74 18.16 -4.03
N ASP A 50 14.07 18.01 -4.11
CA ASP A 50 14.72 16.83 -4.65
C ASP A 50 14.57 15.65 -3.69
N VAL A 51 13.85 14.64 -4.15
CA VAL A 51 13.61 13.39 -3.42
C VAL A 51 14.03 12.15 -4.22
N SER A 52 14.82 12.36 -5.27
CA SER A 52 15.16 11.31 -6.25
C SER A 52 15.96 10.15 -5.67
N GLY A 53 16.66 10.34 -4.55
CA GLY A 53 17.41 9.31 -3.83
C GLY A 53 16.76 8.81 -2.54
N LEU A 54 15.46 9.07 -2.34
CA LEU A 54 14.71 8.73 -1.13
C LEU A 54 13.66 7.63 -1.34
N ASP A 55 13.87 6.74 -2.31
CA ASP A 55 12.92 5.72 -2.76
C ASP A 55 13.31 4.25 -2.43
N GLY A 56 14.31 4.05 -1.58
CA GLY A 56 14.88 2.76 -1.23
C GLY A 56 14.44 2.18 0.13
N VAL A 57 14.66 0.87 0.27
CA VAL A 57 14.70 0.16 1.55
C VAL A 57 16.16 0.11 2.01
N LEU A 58 16.45 0.67 3.18
CA LEU A 58 17.80 0.83 3.73
C LEU A 58 18.28 -0.41 4.46
N ASP A 59 17.40 -1.02 5.26
CA ASP A 59 17.69 -2.23 6.05
C ASP A 59 16.40 -3.00 6.39
N ILE A 60 16.52 -4.31 6.58
CA ILE A 60 15.45 -5.19 7.04
C ILE A 60 16.01 -6.07 8.16
N ASP A 61 15.54 -5.85 9.38
CA ASP A 61 15.86 -6.73 10.52
C ASP A 61 14.81 -7.83 10.60
N VAL A 62 15.17 -9.04 10.16
CA VAL A 62 14.29 -10.21 10.17
C VAL A 62 13.96 -10.67 11.58
N ALA A 63 14.88 -10.49 12.53
CA ALA A 63 14.69 -10.92 13.91
C ALA A 63 13.75 -9.98 14.67
N ALA A 64 13.97 -8.67 14.54
CA ALA A 64 13.09 -7.64 15.09
C ALA A 64 11.80 -7.46 14.28
N ARG A 65 11.76 -7.97 13.04
CA ARG A 65 10.69 -7.75 12.05
C ARG A 65 10.43 -6.28 11.82
N THR A 66 11.49 -5.53 11.56
CA THR A 66 11.39 -4.12 11.22
C THR A 66 12.08 -3.82 9.89
N ALA A 67 11.64 -2.76 9.22
CA ALA A 67 12.33 -2.24 8.05
C ALA A 67 12.60 -0.76 8.22
N ASP A 68 13.78 -0.36 7.76
CA ASP A 68 14.23 1.00 7.64
C ASP A 68 14.06 1.46 6.20
N VAL A 69 13.15 2.39 5.96
CA VAL A 69 12.61 2.67 4.61
C VAL A 69 12.58 4.16 4.35
N GLN A 70 13.04 4.59 3.18
CA GLN A 70 12.97 5.99 2.78
C GLN A 70 11.54 6.39 2.39
N GLY A 71 11.17 7.65 2.63
CA GLY A 71 9.78 8.11 2.54
C GLY A 71 9.15 8.05 1.15
N MET A 72 9.95 8.10 0.09
CA MET A 72 9.49 7.96 -1.31
C MET A 72 9.46 6.52 -1.79
N CYS A 73 9.87 5.54 -0.97
CA CYS A 73 9.82 4.13 -1.34
C CYS A 73 8.38 3.72 -1.59
N THR A 74 8.10 3.17 -2.77
CA THR A 74 6.77 2.68 -3.11
C THR A 74 6.46 1.38 -2.38
N TYR A 75 5.19 1.09 -2.14
CA TYR A 75 4.79 -0.21 -1.62
C TYR A 75 5.18 -1.35 -2.56
N GLU A 76 5.22 -1.13 -3.88
CA GLU A 76 5.75 -2.10 -4.83
C GLU A 76 7.20 -2.49 -4.52
N HIS A 77 8.08 -1.50 -4.31
CA HIS A 77 9.48 -1.75 -3.96
C HIS A 77 9.62 -2.35 -2.56
N LEU A 78 8.89 -1.80 -1.57
CA LEU A 78 8.93 -2.25 -0.20
C LEU A 78 8.49 -3.71 -0.07
N VAL A 79 7.35 -4.08 -0.67
CA VAL A 79 6.84 -5.46 -0.68
C VAL A 79 7.80 -6.40 -1.40
N GLN A 80 8.40 -5.98 -2.53
CA GLN A 80 9.40 -6.80 -3.21
C GLN A 80 10.61 -7.09 -2.31
N ALA A 81 11.09 -6.09 -1.56
CA ALA A 81 12.22 -6.24 -0.65
C ALA A 81 11.87 -7.12 0.55
N THR A 82 10.71 -6.92 1.18
CA THR A 82 10.33 -7.65 2.40
C THR A 82 9.91 -9.09 2.13
N LEU A 83 9.22 -9.37 1.01
CA LEU A 83 8.84 -10.74 0.66
C LEU A 83 10.06 -11.64 0.37
N ALA A 84 11.22 -11.07 0.01
CA ALA A 84 12.47 -11.83 -0.11
C ALA A 84 12.96 -12.39 1.24
N HIS A 85 12.39 -11.91 2.36
CA HIS A 85 12.66 -12.32 3.72
C HIS A 85 11.45 -12.97 4.40
N ASP A 86 10.44 -13.40 3.63
CA ASP A 86 9.17 -13.96 4.15
C ASP A 86 8.42 -13.01 5.10
N LEU A 87 8.55 -11.70 4.84
CA LEU A 87 7.90 -10.63 5.61
C LEU A 87 7.06 -9.71 4.70
N MET A 88 6.11 -8.99 5.28
CA MET A 88 5.42 -7.87 4.64
C MET A 88 5.13 -6.72 5.63
N PRO A 89 4.93 -5.48 5.16
CA PRO A 89 4.35 -4.43 6.00
C PRO A 89 3.01 -4.87 6.61
N LEU A 90 2.70 -4.42 7.83
CA LEU A 90 1.45 -4.81 8.49
C LEU A 90 0.20 -4.47 7.66
N VAL A 91 0.25 -3.35 6.94
CA VAL A 91 -0.79 -2.89 6.01
C VAL A 91 -0.14 -2.48 4.70
N VAL A 92 -0.62 -3.04 3.58
CA VAL A 92 -0.10 -2.78 2.23
C VAL A 92 -1.20 -2.22 1.35
N PRO A 93 -1.30 -0.89 1.16
CA PRO A 93 -2.25 -0.29 0.22
C PRO A 93 -2.08 -0.86 -1.19
N GLN A 94 -3.20 -1.20 -1.85
CA GLN A 94 -3.19 -1.97 -3.10
C GLN A 94 -2.63 -1.20 -4.31
N LEU A 95 -2.62 0.13 -4.30
CA LEU A 95 -2.03 0.90 -5.42
C LEU A 95 -0.51 0.86 -5.31
N ARG A 96 0.12 0.08 -6.19
CA ARG A 96 1.57 -0.23 -6.20
C ARG A 96 2.49 0.96 -5.98
N THR A 97 2.14 2.10 -6.58
CA THR A 97 2.98 3.31 -6.62
C THR A 97 2.79 4.25 -5.44
N ILE A 98 1.90 3.94 -4.49
CA ILE A 98 1.80 4.70 -3.23
C ILE A 98 3.13 4.58 -2.51
N THR A 99 3.65 5.71 -2.04
CA THR A 99 4.87 5.78 -1.23
C THR A 99 4.56 5.53 0.24
N LEU A 100 5.46 4.90 0.99
CA LEU A 100 5.29 4.68 2.43
C LEU A 100 5.03 5.98 3.19
N GLY A 101 5.85 7.01 2.97
CA GLY A 101 5.67 8.32 3.63
C GLY A 101 4.31 8.93 3.29
N GLY A 102 3.89 8.87 2.03
CA GLY A 102 2.56 9.31 1.59
C GLY A 102 1.40 8.56 2.26
N ALA A 103 1.51 7.25 2.47
CA ALA A 103 0.48 6.46 3.14
C ALA A 103 0.40 6.76 4.64
N VAL A 104 1.53 7.01 5.30
CA VAL A 104 1.58 7.42 6.70
C VAL A 104 0.98 8.82 6.88
N THR A 105 1.38 9.79 6.05
CA THR A 105 0.90 11.18 6.14
C THR A 105 -0.56 11.35 5.69
N GLY A 106 -1.00 10.61 4.66
CA GLY A 106 -2.32 10.76 4.04
C GLY A 106 -3.38 9.77 4.51
N LEU A 107 -3.01 8.81 5.36
CA LEU A 107 -3.74 7.58 5.68
C LEU A 107 -3.86 6.61 4.50
N GLY A 108 -3.78 5.32 4.82
CA GLY A 108 -4.07 4.21 3.91
C GLY A 108 -4.89 3.19 4.68
N ILE A 109 -5.77 2.47 3.99
CA ILE A 109 -6.56 1.37 4.55
C ILE A 109 -6.38 0.19 3.61
N GLU A 110 -6.35 -1.01 4.18
CA GLU A 110 -6.37 -2.21 3.38
C GLU A 110 -6.97 -3.41 4.12
N SER A 111 -6.99 -4.57 3.48
CA SER A 111 -7.62 -5.79 3.95
C SER A 111 -7.06 -6.36 5.26
N THR A 112 -5.88 -5.92 5.72
CA THR A 112 -5.33 -6.25 7.03
C THR A 112 -5.60 -5.17 8.09
N SER A 113 -6.19 -4.03 7.71
CA SER A 113 -6.36 -2.88 8.60
C SER A 113 -7.30 -3.13 9.78
N PHE A 114 -8.28 -4.03 9.63
CA PHE A 114 -9.16 -4.40 10.75
C PHE A 114 -8.39 -5.03 11.93
N ARG A 115 -7.19 -5.59 11.68
CA ARG A 115 -6.33 -6.21 12.69
C ARG A 115 -5.19 -5.31 13.14
N HIS A 116 -4.58 -4.60 12.19
CA HIS A 116 -3.33 -3.88 12.39
C HIS A 116 -3.48 -2.36 12.35
N GLY A 117 -4.70 -1.85 12.21
CA GLY A 117 -4.96 -0.44 12.07
C GLY A 117 -4.55 0.09 10.70
N LEU A 118 -3.99 1.29 10.64
CA LEU A 118 -3.57 1.98 9.43
C LEU A 118 -2.03 1.97 9.31
N PRO A 119 -1.44 2.24 8.13
CA PRO A 119 0.00 2.17 7.94
C PRO A 119 0.85 2.92 8.96
N HIS A 120 0.35 4.04 9.49
CA HIS A 120 1.07 4.83 10.49
C HIS A 120 1.18 4.15 11.85
N GLU A 121 0.28 3.23 12.18
CA GLU A 121 0.30 2.48 13.45
C GLU A 121 1.45 1.46 13.48
N SER A 122 2.01 1.10 12.32
CA SER A 122 3.24 0.29 12.23
C SER A 122 4.53 1.08 12.41
N VAL A 123 4.48 2.41 12.48
CA VAL A 123 5.68 3.25 12.52
C VAL A 123 6.28 3.24 13.93
N VAL A 124 7.56 2.89 14.03
CA VAL A 124 8.33 2.91 15.28
C VAL A 124 8.96 4.28 15.51
N GLU A 125 9.56 4.85 14.46
CA GLU A 125 10.11 6.20 14.43
C GLU A 125 10.14 6.73 13.00
N MET A 126 10.20 8.05 12.83
CA MET A 126 10.28 8.68 11.52
C MET A 126 11.14 9.94 11.53
N ASP A 127 11.92 10.12 10.48
CA ASP A 127 12.65 11.36 10.21
C ASP A 127 11.77 12.26 9.34
N VAL A 128 11.49 13.47 9.81
CA VAL A 128 10.57 14.42 9.19
C VAL A 128 11.30 15.70 8.82
N LEU A 129 11.24 16.08 7.54
CA LEU A 129 11.58 17.43 7.10
C LEU A 129 10.45 18.39 7.52
N THR A 130 10.73 19.27 8.47
CA THR A 130 9.76 20.26 8.99
C THR A 130 9.66 21.48 8.08
N GLY A 131 8.67 22.34 8.36
CA GLY A 131 8.51 23.63 7.69
C GLY A 131 9.63 24.64 7.97
N ASP A 132 10.51 24.36 8.93
CA ASP A 132 11.69 25.19 9.22
C ASP A 132 12.92 24.77 8.39
N GLY A 133 12.79 23.71 7.58
CA GLY A 133 13.89 23.18 6.77
C GLY A 133 14.88 22.32 7.56
N GLU A 134 14.47 21.83 8.73
CA GLU A 134 15.24 20.91 9.57
C GLU A 134 14.68 19.50 9.44
N ILE A 135 15.54 18.49 9.66
CA ILE A 135 15.10 17.10 9.80
C ILE A 135 15.17 16.76 11.28
N VAL A 136 14.03 16.33 11.81
CA VAL A 136 13.89 15.86 13.19
C VAL A 136 13.48 14.40 13.19
N THR A 137 14.01 13.62 14.14
CA THR A 137 13.54 12.26 14.38
C THR A 137 12.40 12.31 15.39
N ALA A 138 11.22 11.87 14.98
CA ALA A 138 10.04 11.79 15.82
C ALA A 138 9.78 10.34 16.24
N SER A 139 9.55 10.13 17.54
CA SER A 139 9.19 8.83 18.12
C SER A 139 8.20 9.04 19.27
N PRO A 140 7.48 8.00 19.71
CA PRO A 140 6.57 8.10 20.85
C PRO A 140 7.21 8.57 22.17
N THR A 141 8.53 8.45 22.32
CA THR A 141 9.22 8.56 23.61
C THR A 141 10.25 9.69 23.67
N ASN A 142 10.39 10.52 22.64
CA ASN A 142 11.35 11.62 22.61
C ASN A 142 10.67 13.00 22.61
N GLU A 143 11.47 14.06 22.55
CA GLU A 143 11.02 15.45 22.54
C GLU A 143 10.12 15.82 21.35
N HIS A 144 10.02 14.96 20.33
CA HIS A 144 9.21 15.16 19.14
C HIS A 144 7.97 14.23 19.11
N ALA A 145 7.55 13.69 20.26
CA ALA A 145 6.38 12.81 20.37
C ALA A 145 5.08 13.46 19.87
N ASP A 146 4.87 14.75 20.13
CA ASP A 146 3.68 15.47 19.63
C ASP A 146 3.64 15.48 18.09
N LEU A 147 4.80 15.69 17.44
CA LEU A 147 4.91 15.57 15.99
C LEU A 147 4.63 14.13 15.55
N PHE A 148 5.19 13.13 16.22
CA PHE A 148 4.96 11.72 15.89
C PHE A 148 3.47 11.37 15.83
N PHE A 149 2.70 11.75 16.86
CA PHE A 149 1.27 11.44 16.94
C PHE A 149 0.40 12.35 16.07
N ALA A 150 0.82 13.58 15.78
CA ALA A 150 0.09 14.51 14.92
C ALA A 150 0.41 14.35 13.41
N PHE A 151 1.53 13.70 13.07
CA PHE A 151 2.00 13.57 11.69
C PHE A 151 1.05 12.77 10.79
N PRO A 152 0.47 11.63 11.22
CA PRO A 152 -0.54 10.94 10.44
C PRO A 152 -1.75 11.82 10.18
N ASN A 153 -2.34 11.71 8.98
CA ASN A 153 -3.49 12.52 8.57
C ASN A 153 -3.22 14.05 8.54
N SER A 154 -1.95 14.49 8.55
CA SER A 154 -1.60 15.91 8.41
C SER A 154 -1.63 16.41 6.97
N TYR A 155 -1.75 15.51 5.98
CA TYR A 155 -1.76 15.84 4.55
C TYR A 155 -0.54 16.66 4.08
N GLY A 156 0.59 16.50 4.77
CA GLY A 156 1.86 17.19 4.49
C GLY A 156 1.96 18.59 5.09
N SER A 157 1.01 19.00 5.94
CA SER A 157 1.04 20.31 6.61
C SER A 157 2.11 20.41 7.71
N LEU A 158 2.48 19.29 8.32
CA LEU A 158 3.50 19.22 9.38
C LEU A 158 4.90 18.86 8.88
N GLY A 159 5.04 18.59 7.58
CA GLY A 159 6.31 18.22 6.96
C GLY A 159 6.21 17.01 6.04
N TYR A 160 7.38 16.48 5.69
CA TYR A 160 7.52 15.30 4.83
C TYR A 160 8.35 14.22 5.50
N ALA A 161 7.84 12.99 5.53
CA ALA A 161 8.61 11.85 6.02
C ALA A 161 9.73 11.52 5.03
N VAL A 162 10.96 11.52 5.53
CA VAL A 162 12.19 11.30 4.76
C VAL A 162 12.67 9.86 4.93
N ARG A 163 12.51 9.31 6.13
CA ARG A 163 12.76 7.90 6.46
C ARG A 163 11.83 7.47 7.58
N LEU A 164 11.40 6.22 7.55
CA LEU A 164 10.51 5.60 8.54
C LEU A 164 11.09 4.25 8.93
N ARG A 165 11.07 3.93 10.22
CA ARG A 165 11.18 2.55 10.69
C ARG A 165 9.78 2.01 10.92
N ILE A 166 9.47 0.88 10.31
CA ILE A 166 8.16 0.23 10.44
C ILE A 166 8.27 -1.20 10.93
N GLU A 167 7.21 -1.68 11.59
CA GLU A 167 7.01 -3.08 11.90
C GLU A 167 6.56 -3.87 10.66
N LEU A 168 6.94 -5.15 10.63
CA LEU A 168 6.63 -6.13 9.61
C LEU A 168 5.97 -7.36 10.25
N GLN A 169 5.25 -8.13 9.45
CA GLN A 169 4.70 -9.42 9.84
C GLN A 169 5.23 -10.55 8.96
N PRO A 170 5.34 -11.79 9.48
CA PRO A 170 5.59 -12.96 8.67
C PRO A 170 4.43 -13.20 7.69
N VAL A 171 4.74 -13.81 6.55
CA VAL A 171 3.74 -14.22 5.55
C VAL A 171 3.82 -15.71 5.26
N GLY A 172 2.70 -16.30 4.87
CA GLY A 172 2.70 -17.59 4.19
C GLY A 172 3.09 -17.45 2.71
N ARG A 173 3.15 -18.56 1.99
CA ARG A 173 3.45 -18.53 0.53
C ARG A 173 2.25 -18.08 -0.31
N TYR A 174 1.04 -18.37 0.18
CA TYR A 174 -0.21 -18.10 -0.50
C TYR A 174 -1.23 -17.46 0.44
N VAL A 175 -2.26 -16.87 -0.15
CA VAL A 175 -3.48 -16.45 0.55
C VAL A 175 -4.64 -17.29 0.01
N ALA A 176 -5.21 -18.11 0.88
CA ALA A 176 -6.44 -18.86 0.59
C ALA A 176 -7.65 -17.97 0.86
N LEU A 177 -8.50 -17.79 -0.14
CA LEU A 177 -9.66 -16.90 -0.11
C LEU A 177 -10.98 -17.65 0.00
N ARG A 178 -11.93 -17.03 0.69
CA ARG A 178 -13.35 -17.39 0.73
C ARG A 178 -14.18 -16.16 0.38
N HIS A 179 -15.06 -16.28 -0.61
CA HIS A 179 -16.01 -15.24 -0.97
C HIS A 179 -17.38 -15.59 -0.38
N VAL A 180 -17.77 -14.87 0.68
CA VAL A 180 -19.01 -15.07 1.41
C VAL A 180 -20.04 -14.09 0.87
N ARG A 181 -21.10 -14.61 0.23
CA ARG A 181 -22.18 -13.79 -0.32
C ARG A 181 -23.15 -13.36 0.78
N PHE A 182 -23.63 -12.14 0.68
CA PHE A 182 -24.70 -11.55 1.47
C PHE A 182 -25.73 -10.93 0.51
N ASP A 183 -27.01 -11.20 0.78
CA ASP A 183 -28.12 -10.58 0.06
C ASP A 183 -28.73 -9.40 0.85
N ASP A 184 -28.28 -9.20 2.10
CA ASP A 184 -28.67 -8.12 3.00
C ASP A 184 -27.43 -7.45 3.61
N LEU A 185 -27.44 -6.12 3.73
CA LEU A 185 -26.28 -5.35 4.20
C LEU A 185 -26.18 -5.29 5.73
N ASP A 186 -27.28 -5.46 6.47
CA ASP A 186 -27.25 -5.53 7.92
C ASP A 186 -26.57 -6.85 8.35
N ASP A 187 -26.88 -7.95 7.65
CA ASP A 187 -26.19 -9.23 7.84
C ASP A 187 -24.68 -9.13 7.52
N LEU A 188 -24.33 -8.41 6.46
CA LEU A 188 -22.93 -8.16 6.10
C LEU A 188 -22.22 -7.34 7.18
N ALA A 189 -22.84 -6.25 7.65
CA ALA A 189 -22.27 -5.39 8.69
C ALA A 189 -22.07 -6.16 10.00
N ALA A 190 -23.05 -6.99 10.40
CA ALA A 190 -22.92 -7.86 11.55
C ALA A 190 -21.77 -8.88 11.39
N ALA A 191 -21.59 -9.44 10.20
CA ALA A 191 -20.46 -10.32 9.91
C ALA A 191 -19.11 -9.58 10.03
N VAL A 192 -19.02 -8.34 9.52
CA VAL A 192 -17.81 -7.50 9.67
C VAL A 192 -17.51 -7.23 11.14
N GLU A 193 -18.50 -6.94 11.98
CA GLU A 193 -18.32 -6.72 13.42
C GLU A 193 -17.75 -7.98 14.12
N VAL A 194 -18.35 -9.14 13.83
CA VAL A 194 -17.90 -10.43 14.36
C VAL A 194 -16.46 -10.72 13.93
N ILE A 195 -16.13 -10.55 12.66
CA ILE A 195 -14.79 -10.81 12.11
C ILE A 195 -13.78 -9.81 12.68
N SER A 196 -14.15 -8.54 12.81
CA SER A 196 -13.25 -7.50 13.29
C SER A 196 -12.86 -7.69 14.74
N THR A 197 -13.74 -8.31 15.53
CA THR A 197 -13.49 -8.58 16.96
C THR A 197 -12.86 -9.96 17.18
N GLY A 198 -13.34 -10.98 16.45
CA GLY A 198 -12.97 -12.38 16.65
C GLY A 198 -11.84 -12.88 15.75
N HIS A 199 -11.53 -12.15 14.67
CA HIS A 199 -10.56 -12.55 13.63
C HIS A 199 -10.82 -13.93 13.02
N GLU A 200 -12.08 -14.35 13.00
CA GLU A 200 -12.51 -15.67 12.56
C GLU A 200 -13.90 -15.56 11.92
N TRP A 201 -14.18 -16.42 10.95
CA TRP A 201 -15.51 -16.61 10.40
C TRP A 201 -15.76 -18.07 10.08
N ALA A 202 -16.83 -18.63 10.67
CA ALA A 202 -17.25 -20.01 10.50
C ALA A 202 -16.14 -21.03 10.80
N ALA A 203 -15.51 -20.94 11.98
CA ALA A 203 -14.44 -21.86 12.44
C ALA A 203 -13.14 -21.78 11.64
N GLU A 204 -12.95 -20.76 10.80
CA GLU A 204 -11.72 -20.53 10.04
C GLU A 204 -11.16 -19.13 10.31
N PRO A 205 -9.84 -19.00 10.55
CA PRO A 205 -9.21 -17.72 10.82
C PRO A 205 -9.32 -16.77 9.63
N VAL A 206 -9.33 -15.48 9.93
CA VAL A 206 -9.38 -14.39 8.94
C VAL A 206 -8.24 -13.42 9.23
N GLU A 207 -7.29 -13.35 8.30
CA GLU A 207 -6.16 -12.42 8.33
C GLU A 207 -6.37 -11.25 7.37
N PHE A 208 -7.19 -11.48 6.34
CA PHE A 208 -7.58 -10.46 5.37
C PHE A 208 -9.09 -10.37 5.26
N LEU A 209 -9.62 -9.16 5.27
CA LEU A 209 -11.04 -8.86 5.12
C LEU A 209 -11.22 -7.74 4.10
N ASP A 210 -12.00 -8.00 3.05
CA ASP A 210 -12.37 -7.04 2.02
C ASP A 210 -13.86 -7.20 1.68
N GLY A 211 -14.48 -6.20 1.05
CA GLY A 211 -15.91 -6.17 0.80
C GLY A 211 -16.24 -5.56 -0.56
N VAL A 212 -17.14 -6.20 -1.32
CA VAL A 212 -17.58 -5.71 -2.63
C VAL A 212 -19.10 -5.84 -2.74
N MET A 213 -19.76 -4.76 -3.11
CA MET A 213 -21.17 -4.76 -3.50
C MET A 213 -21.27 -4.52 -5.01
N PHE A 214 -21.92 -5.44 -5.73
CA PHE A 214 -22.11 -5.33 -7.18
C PHE A 214 -23.40 -4.59 -7.54
N GLU A 215 -24.46 -4.94 -6.82
CA GLU A 215 -25.79 -4.36 -6.96
C GLU A 215 -26.55 -4.52 -5.63
N PRO A 216 -27.66 -3.79 -5.42
CA PRO A 216 -28.51 -4.04 -4.26
C PRO A 216 -28.92 -5.53 -4.19
N GLY A 217 -28.71 -6.15 -3.02
CA GLY A 217 -28.97 -7.59 -2.85
C GLY A 217 -27.84 -8.51 -3.34
N GLU A 218 -26.69 -7.97 -3.75
CA GLU A 218 -25.51 -8.74 -4.10
C GLU A 218 -24.24 -8.10 -3.53
N ALA A 219 -23.88 -8.53 -2.32
CA ALA A 219 -22.64 -8.15 -1.66
C ALA A 219 -21.81 -9.38 -1.29
N TYR A 220 -20.50 -9.19 -1.15
CA TYR A 220 -19.56 -10.24 -0.81
C TYR A 220 -18.53 -9.71 0.18
N LEU A 221 -18.26 -10.49 1.22
CA LEU A 221 -17.01 -10.39 1.97
C LEU A 221 -15.99 -11.36 1.37
N THR A 222 -14.79 -10.86 1.09
CA THR A 222 -13.64 -11.70 0.76
C THR A 222 -12.77 -11.85 1.99
N LEU A 223 -12.66 -13.09 2.46
CA LEU A 223 -11.91 -13.47 3.65
C LEU A 223 -10.67 -14.22 3.21
N GLY A 224 -9.50 -13.81 3.68
CA GLY A 224 -8.23 -14.46 3.39
C GLY A 224 -7.52 -14.97 4.63
N ARG A 225 -6.77 -16.06 4.46
CA ARG A 225 -5.77 -16.53 5.43
C ARG A 225 -4.50 -16.97 4.71
N PHE A 226 -3.36 -16.84 5.36
CA PHE A 226 -2.09 -17.38 4.89
C PHE A 226 -2.13 -18.91 4.90
N VAL A 227 -1.48 -19.49 3.89
CA VAL A 227 -1.16 -20.92 3.82
C VAL A 227 0.21 -21.11 3.20
N ASP A 228 0.93 -22.15 3.62
CA ASP A 228 2.25 -22.48 3.10
C ASP A 228 2.18 -23.51 1.98
N ASP A 229 1.21 -24.41 2.05
CA ASP A 229 0.92 -25.37 0.99
C ASP A 229 -0.45 -25.08 0.36
N ILE A 230 -0.49 -25.10 -0.98
CA ILE A 230 -1.71 -24.83 -1.73
C ILE A 230 -2.84 -25.81 -1.39
N SER A 231 -2.51 -27.06 -1.03
CA SER A 231 -3.49 -28.08 -0.65
C SER A 231 -4.31 -27.70 0.58
N GLU A 232 -3.79 -26.83 1.46
CA GLU A 232 -4.53 -26.29 2.60
C GLU A 232 -5.71 -25.40 2.19
N SER A 233 -5.69 -24.84 0.98
CA SER A 233 -6.83 -24.12 0.41
C SER A 233 -7.92 -25.05 -0.15
N GLY A 234 -7.60 -26.34 -0.32
CA GLY A 234 -8.44 -27.31 -1.03
C GLY A 234 -8.41 -27.16 -2.55
N LEU A 235 -7.48 -26.38 -3.10
CA LEU A 235 -7.30 -26.17 -4.54
C LEU A 235 -5.97 -26.77 -5.04
N LEU A 236 -5.90 -27.01 -6.35
CA LEU A 236 -4.74 -27.63 -7.00
C LEU A 236 -3.84 -26.64 -7.75
N SER A 237 -4.28 -25.38 -7.91
CA SER A 237 -3.56 -24.37 -8.68
C SER A 237 -3.92 -22.96 -8.22
N VAL A 238 -2.93 -22.05 -8.25
CA VAL A 238 -3.15 -20.63 -7.96
C VAL A 238 -3.91 -19.93 -9.09
N SER A 239 -4.69 -18.93 -8.71
CA SER A 239 -5.30 -18.01 -9.66
C SER A 239 -4.34 -16.89 -10.03
N ASP A 240 -4.17 -16.71 -11.34
CA ASP A 240 -3.54 -15.52 -11.93
C ASP A 240 -4.61 -14.57 -12.49
N TYR A 241 -4.59 -13.33 -12.02
CA TYR A 241 -5.42 -12.21 -12.48
C TYR A 241 -4.64 -11.14 -13.25
N THR A 242 -3.30 -11.26 -13.32
CA THR A 242 -2.44 -10.43 -14.19
C THR A 242 -2.64 -10.77 -15.67
N GLY A 243 -3.12 -11.99 -15.94
CA GLY A 243 -3.46 -12.52 -17.26
C GLY A 243 -4.80 -12.02 -17.82
N GLN A 244 -5.59 -12.93 -18.42
CA GLN A 244 -6.85 -12.58 -19.10
C GLN A 244 -8.06 -12.49 -18.17
N ARG A 245 -7.97 -13.07 -16.97
CA ARG A 245 -9.03 -12.98 -15.96
C ARG A 245 -8.95 -11.65 -15.22
N ILE A 246 -10.06 -11.28 -14.59
CA ILE A 246 -10.22 -10.03 -13.84
C ILE A 246 -10.70 -10.40 -12.44
N TYR A 247 -9.99 -9.94 -11.42
CA TYR A 247 -10.19 -10.35 -10.03
C TYR A 247 -11.61 -10.06 -9.52
N TYR A 248 -12.10 -8.83 -9.67
CA TYR A 248 -13.42 -8.50 -9.10
C TYR A 248 -14.55 -9.35 -9.69
N ARG A 249 -14.44 -9.78 -10.96
CA ARG A 249 -15.45 -10.65 -11.59
C ARG A 249 -15.42 -12.06 -11.02
N SER A 250 -14.25 -12.57 -10.64
CA SER A 250 -14.13 -13.93 -10.10
C SER A 250 -14.77 -14.09 -8.73
N ILE A 251 -14.96 -13.00 -7.97
CA ILE A 251 -15.66 -13.00 -6.67
C ILE A 251 -17.08 -13.58 -6.80
N ARG A 252 -17.78 -13.30 -7.92
CA ARG A 252 -19.13 -13.83 -8.19
C ARG A 252 -19.10 -15.30 -8.65
N GLU A 253 -18.04 -15.70 -9.33
CA GLU A 253 -17.90 -17.02 -9.97
C GLU A 253 -17.32 -18.08 -9.04
N ARG A 254 -16.54 -17.66 -8.03
CA ARG A 254 -15.78 -18.53 -7.15
C ARG A 254 -16.17 -18.30 -5.71
N ARG A 255 -16.48 -19.36 -4.97
CA ARG A 255 -16.64 -19.30 -3.51
C ARG A 255 -15.31 -19.41 -2.76
N ARG A 256 -14.32 -20.05 -3.38
CA ARG A 256 -12.96 -20.21 -2.86
C ARG A 256 -11.95 -19.90 -3.94
N ASP A 257 -10.83 -19.34 -3.55
CA ASP A 257 -9.72 -19.06 -4.44
C ASP A 257 -8.38 -19.16 -3.71
N VAL A 258 -7.27 -19.15 -4.43
CA VAL A 258 -5.94 -19.10 -3.82
C VAL A 258 -4.98 -18.34 -4.73
N LEU A 259 -4.24 -17.39 -4.16
CA LEU A 259 -3.25 -16.58 -4.87
C LEU A 259 -1.91 -16.69 -4.15
N THR A 260 -0.81 -16.40 -4.85
CA THR A 260 0.45 -16.08 -4.14
C THR A 260 0.23 -14.83 -3.28
N VAL A 261 0.99 -14.65 -2.19
CA VAL A 261 0.89 -13.42 -1.39
C VAL A 261 1.13 -12.18 -2.24
N HIS A 262 2.15 -12.22 -3.11
CA HIS A 262 2.42 -11.14 -4.06
C HIS A 262 1.19 -10.79 -4.92
N ASP A 263 0.54 -11.79 -5.53
CA ASP A 263 -0.60 -11.54 -6.41
C ASP A 263 -1.84 -11.12 -5.64
N TYR A 264 -2.02 -11.60 -4.41
CA TYR A 264 -3.08 -11.13 -3.52
C TYR A 264 -2.94 -9.64 -3.21
N LEU A 265 -1.74 -9.16 -2.87
CA LEU A 265 -1.50 -7.75 -2.55
C LEU A 265 -1.84 -6.82 -3.74
N TRP A 266 -1.65 -7.30 -4.97
CA TRP A 266 -1.86 -6.51 -6.20
C TRP A 266 -3.10 -6.88 -7.01
N ARG A 267 -3.99 -7.72 -6.45
CA ARG A 267 -5.18 -8.27 -7.13
C ARG A 267 -6.08 -7.18 -7.73
N TRP A 268 -6.17 -6.03 -7.05
CA TRP A 268 -6.98 -4.89 -7.48
C TRP A 268 -6.23 -3.89 -8.36
N ASP A 269 -4.92 -3.73 -8.18
CA ASP A 269 -4.10 -2.78 -8.95
C ASP A 269 -4.12 -3.07 -10.45
N THR A 270 -4.09 -4.36 -10.80
CA THR A 270 -3.97 -4.88 -12.18
C THR A 270 -5.03 -4.31 -13.12
N ASP A 271 -6.25 -4.14 -12.62
CA ASP A 271 -7.40 -3.63 -13.36
C ASP A 271 -7.85 -2.24 -12.88
N TRP A 272 -7.04 -1.63 -12.00
CA TRP A 272 -7.37 -0.42 -11.27
C TRP A 272 -8.78 -0.51 -10.70
N PHE A 273 -8.96 -1.54 -9.89
CA PHE A 273 -10.25 -2.03 -9.42
C PHE A 273 -11.14 -2.47 -10.60
N TRP A 274 -12.12 -1.64 -10.96
CA TRP A 274 -12.99 -1.82 -12.13
C TRP A 274 -12.84 -0.69 -13.15
N CYS A 275 -12.02 0.34 -12.87
CA CYS A 275 -11.92 1.56 -13.66
C CYS A 275 -11.46 1.30 -15.10
N SER A 276 -10.62 0.29 -15.31
CA SER A 276 -10.16 -0.11 -16.65
C SER A 276 -11.27 -0.54 -17.61
N GLN A 277 -12.47 -0.83 -17.09
CA GLN A 277 -13.67 -1.09 -17.91
C GLN A 277 -14.09 0.13 -18.72
N ALA A 278 -13.94 1.34 -18.18
CA ALA A 278 -14.46 2.58 -18.76
C ALA A 278 -13.86 2.91 -20.14
N PHE A 279 -12.63 2.45 -20.41
CA PHE A 279 -11.94 2.61 -21.70
C PHE A 279 -11.69 1.28 -22.41
N GLY A 280 -12.44 0.23 -22.04
CA GLY A 280 -12.48 -1.03 -22.78
C GLY A 280 -11.29 -1.98 -22.58
N ALA A 281 -10.34 -1.68 -21.67
CA ALA A 281 -9.17 -2.54 -21.43
C ALA A 281 -9.52 -3.93 -20.85
N GLN A 282 -10.74 -4.09 -20.34
CA GLN A 282 -11.28 -5.36 -19.86
C GLN A 282 -11.96 -6.20 -20.97
N HIS A 283 -12.10 -5.68 -22.20
CA HIS A 283 -12.67 -6.45 -23.31
C HIS A 283 -11.68 -7.56 -23.74
N PRO A 284 -12.10 -8.83 -23.89
CA PRO A 284 -11.16 -9.95 -24.09
C PRO A 284 -10.16 -9.76 -25.25
N LEU A 285 -10.61 -9.23 -26.38
CA LEU A 285 -9.73 -8.96 -27.52
C LEU A 285 -8.74 -7.83 -27.27
N ALA A 286 -9.19 -6.75 -26.60
CA ALA A 286 -8.33 -5.62 -26.26
C ALA A 286 -7.31 -6.05 -25.21
N ARG A 287 -7.75 -6.74 -24.15
CA ARG A 287 -6.90 -7.27 -23.08
C ARG A 287 -5.84 -8.23 -23.61
N ARG A 288 -6.19 -9.09 -24.56
CA ARG A 288 -5.24 -10.03 -25.20
C ARG A 288 -4.08 -9.30 -25.90
N LEU A 289 -4.36 -8.15 -26.50
CA LEU A 289 -3.36 -7.32 -27.20
C LEU A 289 -2.65 -6.34 -26.25
N TRP A 290 -3.25 -6.00 -25.10
CA TRP A 290 -2.68 -5.10 -24.11
C TRP A 290 -1.47 -5.74 -23.41
N PRO A 291 -0.27 -5.14 -23.47
CA PRO A 291 0.92 -5.68 -22.80
C PRO A 291 0.72 -5.83 -21.29
N ALA A 292 1.10 -6.98 -20.73
CA ALA A 292 0.92 -7.27 -19.30
C ALA A 292 1.58 -6.22 -18.37
N ARG A 293 2.77 -5.71 -18.75
CA ARG A 293 3.48 -4.66 -18.02
C ARG A 293 2.71 -3.33 -17.88
N TYR A 294 1.69 -3.13 -18.71
CA TYR A 294 0.84 -1.93 -18.70
C TYR A 294 -0.50 -2.18 -18.00
N ARG A 295 -0.73 -3.36 -17.43
CA ARG A 295 -1.93 -3.67 -16.63
C ARG A 295 -1.67 -3.31 -15.16
N ARG A 296 -1.66 -2.00 -14.90
CA ARG A 296 -1.38 -1.42 -13.58
C ARG A 296 -1.98 -0.03 -13.47
N SER A 297 -2.34 0.35 -12.26
CA SER A 297 -3.14 1.56 -11.98
C SER A 297 -2.49 2.85 -12.48
N ASP A 298 -1.18 3.01 -12.35
CA ASP A 298 -0.44 4.21 -12.75
C ASP A 298 -0.36 4.41 -14.28
N VAL A 299 -0.56 3.35 -15.07
CA VAL A 299 -0.73 3.46 -16.52
C VAL A 299 -2.14 3.88 -16.86
N TYR A 300 -3.13 3.22 -16.26
CA TYR A 300 -4.54 3.48 -16.53
C TYR A 300 -4.99 4.89 -16.11
N HIS A 301 -4.51 5.39 -14.96
CA HIS A 301 -4.79 6.75 -14.51
C HIS A 301 -4.29 7.81 -15.51
N ARG A 302 -3.31 7.53 -16.38
CA ARG A 302 -2.83 8.50 -17.38
C ARG A 302 -3.68 8.54 -18.65
N ILE A 303 -4.60 7.59 -18.82
CA ILE A 303 -5.48 7.49 -19.99
C ILE A 303 -6.77 8.30 -19.76
N VAL A 304 -7.19 8.40 -18.49
CA VAL A 304 -8.38 9.13 -18.03
C VAL A 304 -8.00 10.55 -17.66
#